data_AF-A0A6P9DH22-F1
#
_entry.id   AF-A0A6P9DH22-F1
#
_cell.length_a   1.000
_cell.length_b   1.000
_cell.length_c   1.000
_cell.angle_alpha   90.00
_cell.angle_beta   90.00
_cell.angle_gamma   90.00
#
_symmetry.space_group_name_H-M   'P 1'
#
loop_
_entity.id
_entity.type
_entity.pdbx_description
1 polymer ?
#
loop_
_entity_poly.entity_id
_entity_poly.type
_entity_poly.pdbx_seq_one_letter_code
_entity_poly.pdbx_strand_id
1 'polypeptide(L)'
;MNQNVRLEITTQNVILQNGMERRIFSWFHEVDLQQPGLTLIIKRKESLEVSMDNGAKFIVVLHQVWKHPLRQDFLGFYMIDSHRLSEQTHGLLGQFFHPIDFDILEVHPGSDPEKLDATMIVKNNHLTVTRGWQKDYVADIQQGANIPCWLIHNNGDGLIDGNHTDYIVPSIF
;
A
#
# COMPACT_ATOMS: atom_id res chain seq x y z
N MET A 1 13.78 -1.23 -24.98
CA MET A 1 13.21 0.13 -25.02
C MET A 1 13.11 0.60 -23.59
N ASN A 2 13.91 1.59 -23.16
CA ASN A 2 13.73 2.21 -21.84
C ASN A 2 12.55 3.18 -21.95
N GLN A 3 11.36 2.70 -21.57
CA GLN A 3 10.21 3.58 -21.42
C GLN A 3 10.39 4.35 -20.11
N ASN A 4 10.67 5.65 -20.19
CA ASN A 4 10.58 6.57 -19.03
C ASN A 4 9.11 6.87 -18.76
N VAL A 5 8.40 5.86 -18.24
CA VAL A 5 7.03 5.98 -17.79
C VAL A 5 7.03 6.22 -16.29
N ARG A 6 6.35 7.29 -15.87
CA ARG A 6 6.14 7.66 -14.47
C ARG A 6 4.64 7.75 -14.22
N LEU A 7 4.19 7.05 -13.19
CA LEU A 7 2.83 7.11 -12.70
C LEU A 7 2.84 7.73 -11.30
N GLU A 8 2.19 8.87 -11.16
CA GLU A 8 1.98 9.56 -9.89
C GLU A 8 0.50 9.48 -9.53
N ILE A 9 0.20 9.10 -8.29
CA ILE A 9 -1.16 8.89 -7.82
C ILE A 9 -1.33 9.69 -6.53
N THR A 10 -2.25 10.64 -6.54
CA THR A 10 -2.60 11.48 -5.40
C THR A 10 -4.07 11.30 -5.07
N THR A 11 -4.52 11.80 -3.92
CA THR A 11 -5.96 11.80 -3.60
C THR A 11 -6.75 12.75 -4.50
N GLN A 12 -6.09 13.64 -5.24
CA GLN A 12 -6.72 14.60 -6.16
C GLN A 12 -6.79 14.08 -7.60
N ASN A 13 -5.75 13.41 -8.09
CA ASN A 13 -5.64 12.98 -9.48
C ASN A 13 -4.64 11.83 -9.69
N VAL A 14 -4.68 11.26 -10.89
CA VAL A 14 -3.72 10.29 -11.39
C VAL A 14 -2.96 10.93 -12.56
N ILE A 15 -1.63 10.94 -12.51
CA ILE A 15 -0.78 11.59 -13.50
C ILE A 15 0.09 10.51 -14.16
N LEU A 16 -0.07 10.34 -15.46
CA LEU A 16 0.80 9.49 -16.28
C LEU A 16 1.73 10.39 -17.11
N GLN A 17 3.03 10.23 -16.91
CA GLN A 17 4.05 10.86 -17.71
C GLN A 17 4.80 9.81 -18.53
N ASN A 18 4.85 9.99 -19.85
CA ASN A 18 5.59 9.15 -20.78
C ASN A 18 6.51 10.03 -21.63
N GLY A 19 7.79 10.09 -21.26
CA GLY A 19 8.71 11.08 -21.83
C GLY A 19 8.26 12.52 -21.56
N MET A 20 7.97 13.28 -22.62
CA MET A 20 7.44 14.65 -22.51
C MET A 20 5.90 14.70 -22.44
N GLU A 21 5.22 13.61 -22.78
CA GLU A 21 3.76 13.57 -22.73
C GLU A 21 3.31 13.42 -21.28
N ARG A 22 2.41 14.30 -20.83
CA ARG A 22 1.81 14.26 -19.50
C ARG A 22 0.30 14.23 -19.64
N ARG A 23 -0.33 13.20 -19.07
CA ARG A 23 -1.79 13.05 -18.99
C ARG A 23 -2.21 13.10 -17.53
N ILE A 24 -3.29 13.84 -17.25
CA ILE A 24 -3.85 13.98 -15.91
C ILE A 24 -5.27 13.44 -15.95
N PHE A 25 -5.57 12.47 -15.09
CA PHE A 25 -6.88 11.85 -14.95
C PHE A 25 -7.49 12.24 -13.61
N SER A 26 -8.80 12.46 -13.63
CA SER A 26 -9.57 12.70 -12.41
C SER A 26 -10.19 11.40 -11.93
N TRP A 27 -10.22 11.18 -10.62
CA TRP A 27 -10.98 10.12 -9.98
C TRP A 27 -12.48 10.16 -10.28
N PHE A 28 -13.02 11.28 -10.80
CA PHE A 28 -14.44 11.41 -11.15
C PHE A 28 -14.82 10.84 -12.52
N HIS A 29 -13.85 10.41 -13.33
CA HIS A 29 -14.09 9.81 -14.64
C HIS A 29 -13.60 8.37 -14.66
N GLU A 30 -14.34 7.52 -15.37
CA GLU A 30 -13.85 6.20 -15.72
C GLU A 30 -12.85 6.31 -16.86
N VAL A 31 -11.76 5.55 -16.75
CA VAL A 31 -10.70 5.52 -17.76
C VAL A 31 -10.30 4.07 -17.96
N ASP A 32 -10.20 3.64 -19.21
CA ASP A 32 -9.54 2.39 -19.62
C ASP A 32 -8.44 2.78 -20.61
N LEU A 33 -7.20 2.86 -20.12
CA LEU A 33 -6.04 3.18 -20.92
C LEU A 33 -5.19 1.94 -21.11
N GLN A 34 -5.01 1.55 -22.37
CA GLN A 34 -4.16 0.44 -22.76
C GLN A 34 -3.01 0.97 -23.63
N GLN A 35 -1.78 0.84 -23.12
CA GLN A 35 -0.55 1.18 -23.84
C GLN A 35 0.42 -0.01 -23.76
N PRO A 36 1.37 -0.14 -24.70
CA PRO A 36 2.38 -1.19 -24.62
C PRO A 36 3.17 -1.07 -23.32
N GLY A 37 3.17 -2.09 -22.46
CA GLY A 37 3.86 -2.04 -21.16
C GLY A 37 2.96 -1.71 -19.98
N LEU A 38 1.78 -1.10 -20.20
CA LEU A 38 0.98 -0.51 -19.13
C LEU A 38 -0.51 -0.47 -19.45
N THR A 39 -1.32 -1.00 -18.55
CA THR A 39 -2.77 -0.83 -18.49
C THR A 39 -3.15 -0.06 -17.22
N LEU A 40 -3.98 0.98 -17.37
CA LEU A 40 -4.57 1.74 -16.27
C LEU A 40 -6.09 1.72 -16.39
N ILE A 41 -6.77 1.25 -15.35
CA ILE A 41 -8.24 1.26 -15.27
C ILE A 41 -8.66 2.08 -14.05
N ILE A 42 -9.26 3.24 -14.26
CA ILE A 42 -9.80 4.08 -13.18
C ILE A 42 -11.29 3.76 -13.04
N LYS A 43 -11.68 3.27 -11.87
CA LYS A 43 -13.07 3.14 -11.43
C LYS A 43 -13.45 4.40 -10.67
N ARG A 44 -14.52 5.06 -11.14
CA ARG A 44 -14.92 6.39 -10.69
C ARG A 44 -15.13 6.44 -9.17
N LYS A 45 -14.36 7.29 -8.48
CA LYS A 45 -14.34 7.53 -7.02
C LYS A 45 -14.01 6.30 -6.17
N GLU A 46 -13.40 5.27 -6.77
CA GLU A 46 -13.15 4.01 -6.06
C GLU A 46 -11.67 3.65 -6.10
N SER A 47 -11.16 3.36 -7.29
CA SER A 47 -9.86 2.71 -7.41
C SER A 47 -9.21 2.92 -8.76
N LEU A 48 -7.90 2.73 -8.79
CA LEU A 48 -7.08 2.62 -9.97
C LEU A 48 -6.47 1.22 -9.98
N GLU A 49 -6.80 0.42 -10.98
CA GLU A 49 -6.07 -0.81 -11.27
C GLU A 49 -4.91 -0.50 -12.23
N VAL A 50 -3.73 -0.98 -11.89
CA VAL A 50 -2.52 -0.85 -12.71
C VAL A 50 -1.98 -2.22 -13.02
N SER A 51 -1.73 -2.51 -14.29
CA SER A 51 -1.11 -3.75 -14.74
C SER A 51 0.05 -3.43 -15.68
N MET A 52 1.22 -3.99 -15.39
CA MET A 52 2.43 -3.84 -16.21
C MET A 52 2.64 -5.10 -17.04
N ASP A 53 2.06 -5.14 -18.25
CA ASP A 53 1.99 -6.33 -19.12
C ASP A 53 1.59 -7.61 -18.36
N ASN A 54 2.43 -8.65 -18.41
CA ASN A 54 2.29 -9.91 -17.69
C ASN A 54 3.10 -9.93 -16.38
N GLY A 55 3.43 -8.75 -15.85
CA GLY A 55 4.22 -8.55 -14.66
C GLY A 55 3.38 -8.12 -13.46
N ALA A 56 3.76 -6.99 -12.86
CA ALA A 56 3.13 -6.53 -11.63
C ALA A 56 1.71 -6.01 -11.86
N LYS A 57 0.82 -6.35 -10.93
CA LYS A 57 -0.54 -5.82 -10.80
C LYS A 57 -0.75 -5.25 -9.41
N PHE A 58 -1.24 -4.02 -9.35
CA PHE A 58 -1.62 -3.39 -8.09
C PHE A 58 -2.94 -2.63 -8.23
N ILE A 59 -3.62 -2.45 -7.10
CA ILE A 59 -4.83 -1.65 -6.97
C ILE A 59 -4.54 -0.54 -5.98
N VAL A 60 -4.83 0.69 -6.38
CA VAL A 60 -4.81 1.85 -5.48
C VAL A 60 -6.24 2.27 -5.21
N VAL A 61 -6.66 2.22 -3.95
CA VAL A 61 -8.02 2.58 -3.51
C VAL A 61 -8.00 4.00 -2.97
N LEU A 62 -8.92 4.84 -3.43
CA LEU A 62 -9.13 6.17 -2.88
C LEU A 62 -10.12 6.09 -1.72
N HIS A 63 -9.62 6.30 -0.50
CA HIS A 63 -10.47 6.39 0.69
C HIS A 63 -10.87 7.84 0.93
N GLN A 64 -12.07 8.20 0.50
CA GLN A 64 -12.63 9.53 0.74
C GLN A 64 -13.26 9.59 2.13
N VAL A 65 -12.76 10.49 2.98
CA VAL A 65 -13.30 10.66 4.33
C VAL A 65 -14.22 11.86 4.35
N TRP A 66 -15.44 11.66 4.87
CA TRP A 66 -16.37 12.78 5.03
C TRP A 66 -15.80 13.81 6.01
N LYS A 67 -16.02 15.11 5.72
CA LYS A 67 -15.34 16.25 6.38
C LYS A 67 -15.18 16.06 7.88
N HIS A 68 -13.98 15.67 8.30
CA HIS A 68 -13.59 15.57 9.70
C HIS A 68 -12.25 16.28 9.88
N PRO A 69 -12.09 17.17 10.87
CA PRO A 69 -10.88 17.99 11.00
C PRO A 69 -9.61 17.17 11.23
N LEU A 70 -9.74 15.93 11.73
CA LEU A 70 -8.63 15.01 12.00
C LEU A 70 -8.44 13.92 10.93
N ARG A 71 -9.28 13.83 9.90
CA ARG A 71 -9.18 12.77 8.89
C ARG A 71 -9.14 13.36 7.49
N GLN A 72 -8.12 12.98 6.74
CA GLN A 72 -7.92 13.39 5.36
C GLN A 72 -8.17 12.19 4.45
N ASP A 73 -8.51 12.47 3.19
CA ASP A 73 -8.51 11.46 2.16
C ASP A 73 -7.12 10.80 2.11
N PHE A 74 -7.09 9.49 1.89
CA PHE A 74 -5.85 8.74 1.78
C PHE A 74 -5.94 7.66 0.70
N LEU A 75 -4.79 7.14 0.30
CA LEU A 75 -4.69 6.07 -0.69
C LEU A 75 -4.32 4.76 0.01
N GLY A 76 -5.09 3.71 -0.23
CA GLY A 76 -4.71 2.34 0.08
C GLY A 76 -3.97 1.73 -1.11
N PHE A 77 -2.81 1.13 -0.89
CA PHE A 77 -2.03 0.46 -1.94
C PHE A 77 -2.06 -1.06 -1.71
N TYR A 78 -2.56 -1.80 -2.69
CA TYR A 78 -2.73 -3.25 -2.61
C TYR A 78 -1.99 -3.93 -3.76
N MET A 79 -1.07 -4.81 -3.43
CA MET A 79 -0.32 -5.59 -4.40
C MET A 79 -1.09 -6.88 -4.70
N ILE A 80 -1.48 -7.06 -5.96
CA ILE A 80 -2.28 -8.21 -6.41
C ILE A 80 -1.39 -9.29 -7.00
N ASP A 81 -0.42 -8.86 -7.81
CA ASP A 81 0.58 -9.72 -8.39
C ASP A 81 1.90 -8.96 -8.48
N SER A 82 2.97 -9.61 -8.09
CA SER A 82 4.28 -9.01 -7.96
C SER A 82 5.39 -9.92 -8.50
N HIS A 83 5.04 -11.05 -9.13
CA HIS A 83 5.98 -12.10 -9.53
C HIS A 83 7.08 -11.65 -10.53
N ARG A 84 6.93 -10.48 -11.17
CA ARG A 84 7.95 -9.89 -12.07
C ARG A 84 8.47 -8.54 -11.60
N LEU A 85 8.24 -8.15 -10.35
CA LEU A 85 8.96 -7.01 -9.79
C LEU A 85 10.45 -7.31 -9.75
N SER A 86 11.27 -6.29 -9.99
CA SER A 86 12.72 -6.42 -9.97
C SER A 86 13.20 -6.72 -8.55
N GLU A 87 14.25 -7.54 -8.43
CA GLU A 87 15.02 -7.72 -7.18
C GLU A 87 15.60 -6.40 -6.64
N GLN A 88 15.66 -5.36 -7.48
CA GLN A 88 16.10 -4.01 -7.10
C GLN A 88 14.97 -3.12 -6.57
N THR A 89 13.74 -3.64 -6.46
CA THR A 89 12.64 -2.90 -5.83
C THR A 89 13.05 -2.55 -4.40
N HIS A 90 13.02 -1.26 -4.08
CA HIS A 90 13.51 -0.74 -2.79
C HIS A 90 12.39 -0.03 -2.02
N GLY A 91 12.73 0.56 -0.87
CA GLY A 91 11.76 1.23 -0.01
C GLY A 91 10.86 0.24 0.73
N LEU A 92 9.72 0.71 1.22
CA LEU A 92 8.74 -0.15 1.91
C LEU A 92 8.18 -1.21 0.97
N LEU A 93 7.95 -0.87 -0.30
CA LEU A 93 7.46 -1.83 -1.30
C LEU A 93 8.44 -2.99 -1.50
N GLY A 94 9.74 -2.71 -1.60
CA GLY A 94 10.76 -3.76 -1.73
C GLY A 94 10.85 -4.67 -0.51
N GLN A 95 10.68 -4.10 0.69
CA GLN A 95 10.74 -4.86 1.95
C GLN A 95 9.53 -5.78 2.13
N PHE A 96 8.33 -5.30 1.83
CA PHE A 96 7.09 -6.07 2.01
C PHE A 96 6.70 -6.89 0.77
N PHE A 97 7.45 -6.77 -0.33
CA PHE A 97 7.29 -7.63 -1.50
C PHE A 97 7.73 -9.06 -1.22
N HIS A 98 8.81 -9.23 -0.45
CA HIS A 98 9.24 -10.55 0.00
C HIS A 98 8.47 -10.95 1.26
N PRO A 99 8.04 -12.22 1.37
CA PRO A 99 7.46 -12.71 2.61
C PRO A 99 8.39 -12.44 3.79
N ILE A 100 7.84 -11.87 4.85
CA ILE A 100 8.56 -11.68 6.11
C ILE A 100 8.17 -12.82 7.02
N ASP A 101 9.14 -13.68 7.33
CA ASP A 101 8.95 -14.74 8.31
C ASP A 101 8.95 -14.15 9.72
N PHE A 102 7.97 -14.56 10.53
CA PHE A 102 7.87 -14.18 11.92
C PHE A 102 7.21 -15.28 12.75
N ASP A 103 7.56 -15.33 14.03
CA ASP A 103 6.91 -16.16 15.02
C ASP A 103 6.12 -15.31 16.01
N ILE A 104 5.02 -15.84 16.53
CA ILE A 104 4.22 -15.21 17.59
C ILE A 104 4.31 -16.06 18.84
N LEU A 105 4.76 -15.45 19.93
CA LEU A 105 4.88 -16.06 21.25
C LEU A 105 4.07 -15.25 22.27
N GLU A 106 3.82 -15.86 23.43
CA GLU A 106 3.34 -15.17 24.63
C GLU A 106 2.09 -14.31 24.40
N VAL A 107 1.03 -14.85 23.78
CA VAL A 107 -0.23 -14.12 23.64
C VAL A 107 -0.87 -13.93 25.01
N HIS A 108 -1.10 -12.68 25.42
CA HIS A 108 -1.65 -12.32 26.73
C HIS A 108 -2.60 -11.11 26.63
N PRO A 109 -3.43 -10.83 27.66
CA PRO A 109 -4.20 -9.58 27.71
C PRO A 109 -3.28 -8.36 27.64
N GLY A 110 -3.64 -7.39 26.80
CA GLY A 110 -2.91 -6.14 26.66
C GLY A 110 -3.33 -5.10 27.71
N SER A 111 -2.81 -3.87 27.54
CA SER A 111 -3.22 -2.73 28.39
C SER A 111 -4.69 -2.35 28.19
N ASP A 112 -5.20 -2.53 26.97
CA ASP A 112 -6.64 -2.50 26.67
C ASP A 112 -7.18 -3.93 26.87
N PRO A 113 -8.09 -4.16 27.83
CA PRO A 113 -8.60 -5.50 28.12
C PRO A 113 -9.32 -6.18 26.95
N GLU A 114 -9.79 -5.42 25.95
CA GLU A 114 -10.42 -5.96 24.75
C GLU A 114 -9.42 -6.38 23.67
N LYS A 115 -8.12 -6.08 23.87
CA LYS A 115 -7.04 -6.41 22.94
C LYS A 115 -6.03 -7.35 23.57
N LEU A 116 -5.48 -8.22 22.74
CA LEU A 116 -4.41 -9.13 23.12
C LEU A 116 -3.08 -8.55 22.66
N ASP A 117 -2.07 -8.60 23.51
CA ASP A 117 -0.68 -8.34 23.14
C ASP A 117 0.06 -9.68 22.98
N ALA A 118 1.15 -9.66 22.22
CA ALA A 118 2.03 -10.81 22.02
C ALA A 118 3.46 -10.35 21.73
N THR A 119 4.41 -11.29 21.82
CA THR A 119 5.80 -11.08 21.38
C THR A 119 5.97 -11.64 19.97
N MET A 120 6.24 -10.78 18.99
CA MET A 120 6.61 -11.17 17.63
C MET A 120 8.13 -11.27 17.51
N ILE A 121 8.64 -12.42 17.06
CA ILE A 121 10.05 -12.57 16.66
C ILE A 121 10.13 -12.38 15.15
N VAL A 122 10.83 -11.35 14.70
CA VAL A 122 10.97 -11.00 13.29
C VAL A 122 12.31 -10.33 13.04
N LYS A 123 13.05 -10.73 11.98
CA LYS A 123 14.37 -10.16 11.65
C LYS A 123 15.35 -10.11 12.85
N ASN A 124 15.34 -11.13 13.72
CA ASN A 124 16.10 -11.20 14.98
C ASN A 124 15.73 -10.15 16.04
N ASN A 125 14.60 -9.46 15.87
CA ASN A 125 14.02 -8.54 16.84
C ASN A 125 12.86 -9.20 17.59
N HIS A 126 12.64 -8.74 18.82
CA HIS A 126 11.50 -9.10 19.64
C HIS A 126 10.62 -7.86 19.78
N LEU A 127 9.45 -7.89 19.15
CA LEU A 127 8.52 -6.76 19.10
C LEU A 127 7.28 -7.09 19.90
N THR A 128 6.85 -6.19 20.78
CA THR A 128 5.48 -6.27 21.31
C THR A 128 4.52 -5.88 20.19
N VAL A 129 3.50 -6.71 19.96
CA VAL A 129 2.47 -6.48 18.94
C VAL A 129 1.09 -6.63 19.55
N THR A 130 0.12 -5.87 19.05
CA THR A 130 -1.26 -5.91 19.55
C THR A 130 -2.20 -6.49 18.50
N ARG A 131 -3.05 -7.44 18.89
CA ARG A 131 -4.06 -8.02 18.00
C ARG A 131 -5.09 -6.96 17.63
N GLY A 132 -5.40 -6.89 16.34
CA GLY A 132 -6.40 -5.96 15.83
C GLY A 132 -7.13 -6.50 14.61
N TRP A 133 -8.00 -5.65 14.07
CA TRP A 133 -8.70 -5.88 12.82
C TRP A 133 -8.42 -4.73 11.87
N GLN A 134 -8.14 -5.05 10.61
CA GLN A 134 -7.99 -4.07 9.54
C GLN A 134 -8.89 -4.44 8.38
N LYS A 135 -9.19 -3.43 7.55
CA LYS A 135 -9.96 -3.63 6.33
C LYS A 135 -9.03 -3.99 5.19
N ASP A 136 -9.28 -5.14 4.58
CA ASP A 136 -8.70 -5.54 3.29
C ASP A 136 -9.71 -5.27 2.18
N TYR A 137 -9.31 -4.46 1.21
CA TYR A 137 -10.17 -3.99 0.12
C TYR A 137 -9.91 -4.73 -1.20
N VAL A 138 -9.02 -5.72 -1.22
CA VAL A 138 -8.66 -6.45 -2.45
C VAL A 138 -9.88 -7.14 -3.08
N ALA A 139 -10.68 -7.84 -2.28
CA ALA A 139 -11.84 -8.59 -2.76
C ALA A 139 -13.11 -7.72 -2.95
N ASP A 140 -13.28 -6.71 -2.09
CA ASP A 140 -14.41 -5.77 -2.13
C ASP A 140 -13.92 -4.37 -1.75
N ILE A 141 -13.74 -3.52 -2.76
CA ILE A 141 -13.21 -2.16 -2.61
C ILE A 141 -14.21 -1.23 -1.88
N GLN A 142 -15.50 -1.55 -1.90
CA GLN A 142 -16.53 -0.72 -1.27
C GLN A 142 -16.62 -1.00 0.22
N GLN A 143 -16.74 -2.28 0.60
CA GLN A 143 -17.00 -2.66 1.98
C GLN A 143 -15.73 -3.00 2.74
N GLY A 144 -14.75 -3.61 2.06
CA GLY A 144 -13.60 -4.25 2.65
C GLY A 144 -13.96 -5.42 3.58
N ALA A 145 -13.15 -6.48 3.55
CA ALA A 145 -13.24 -7.57 4.51
C ALA A 145 -12.50 -7.20 5.80
N ASN A 146 -13.07 -7.51 6.96
CA ASN A 146 -12.33 -7.41 8.21
C ASN A 146 -11.37 -8.59 8.32
N ILE A 147 -10.07 -8.32 8.29
CA ILE A 147 -9.03 -9.32 8.48
C ILE A 147 -8.34 -9.11 9.83
N PRO A 148 -8.05 -10.19 10.57
CA PRO A 148 -7.32 -10.07 11.82
C PRO A 148 -5.83 -9.86 11.52
N CYS A 149 -5.19 -8.92 12.22
CA CYS A 149 -3.78 -8.57 12.02
C CYS A 149 -3.07 -8.31 13.35
N TRP A 150 -1.74 -8.16 13.28
CA TRP A 150 -0.90 -7.71 14.39
C TRP A 150 -0.45 -6.28 14.13
N LEU A 151 -0.76 -5.38 15.06
CA LEU A 151 -0.30 -4.00 15.04
C LEU A 151 1.13 -3.95 15.54
N ILE A 152 2.02 -3.45 14.70
CA ILE A 152 3.40 -3.12 15.04
C ILE A 152 3.42 -1.68 15.57
N HIS A 153 3.95 -1.50 16.77
CA HIS A 153 4.04 -0.19 17.41
C HIS A 153 5.24 0.62 16.89
N ASN A 154 5.43 1.83 17.42
CA ASN A 154 6.61 2.67 17.18
C ASN A 154 6.94 2.88 15.69
N ASN A 155 5.90 3.09 14.87
CA ASN A 155 6.03 3.32 13.42
C ASN A 155 6.78 2.21 12.67
N GLY A 156 6.69 0.96 13.14
CA GLY A 156 7.31 -0.18 12.48
C GLY A 156 8.77 -0.43 12.87
N ASP A 157 9.28 0.24 13.91
CA ASP A 157 10.65 0.05 14.39
C ASP A 157 10.97 -1.43 14.66
N GLY A 158 12.14 -1.87 14.19
CA GLY A 158 12.57 -3.26 14.20
C GLY A 158 11.90 -4.19 13.17
N LEU A 159 10.79 -3.80 12.54
CA LEU A 159 10.22 -4.51 11.39
C LEU A 159 10.72 -3.92 10.06
N ILE A 160 10.64 -2.59 9.91
CA ILE A 160 11.18 -1.90 8.74
C ILE A 160 12.67 -1.65 8.92
N ASP A 161 13.40 -1.60 7.82
CA ASP A 161 14.82 -1.25 7.83
C ASP A 161 14.95 0.27 8.09
N GLY A 162 15.86 0.70 8.98
CA GLY A 162 16.01 2.13 9.30
C GLY A 162 14.82 2.74 10.06
N ASN A 163 14.61 4.05 9.93
CA ASN A 163 13.52 4.77 10.58
C ASN A 163 12.37 5.07 9.60
N HIS A 164 11.12 5.13 10.09
CA HIS A 164 9.97 5.49 9.25
C HIS A 164 10.13 6.81 8.48
N THR A 165 10.89 7.78 9.02
CA THR A 165 11.17 9.05 8.34
C THR A 165 12.07 8.90 7.11
N ASP A 166 12.87 7.84 7.04
CA ASP A 166 13.78 7.58 5.90
C ASP A 166 13.00 7.27 4.61
N TYR A 167 11.71 6.93 4.76
CA TYR A 167 10.78 6.66 3.65
C TYR A 167 9.91 7.86 3.30
N ILE A 168 10.07 8.98 4.00
CA ILE A 168 9.35 10.23 3.70
C ILE A 168 10.17 11.02 2.71
N VAL A 169 9.70 11.10 1.46
CA VAL A 169 10.31 11.93 0.43
C VAL A 169 9.60 13.29 0.34
N PRO A 170 10.34 14.42 0.21
CA PRO A 170 9.74 15.76 0.15
C PRO A 170 8.90 15.97 -1.13
N SER A 171 9.21 15.17 -2.15
CA SER A 171 8.49 15.06 -3.41
C SER A 171 8.70 13.63 -3.90
N ILE A 172 7.70 13.07 -4.54
CA ILE A 172 7.81 11.79 -5.27
C ILE A 172 8.57 11.98 -6.59
N PHE A 173 9.66 12.76 -6.59
CA PHE A 173 10.44 13.42 -7.68
C PHE A 173 9.94 14.81 -8.07
#